data_AF-A0A1Q9PEG4-F1
#
_entry.id   AF-A0A1Q9PEG4-F1
#
_cell.length_a   1.000
_cell.length_b   1.000
_cell.length_c   1.000
_cell.angle_alpha   90.00
_cell.angle_beta   90.00
_cell.angle_gamma   90.00
#
_symmetry.space_group_name_H-M   'P 1'
#
loop_
_entity.id
_entity.type
_entity.pdbx_description
1 polymer ?
#
loop_
_entity_poly.entity_id
_entity_poly.type
_entity_poly.pdbx_seq_one_letter_code
_entity_poly.pdbx_strand_id
1 'polypeptide(L)'
;MTSPDLEFYCSYSDRCYECCLETEMPLAEKDITRISKLGFQIDEFLEEKDGFMVLRNKEGMCFFLKESRCTIYENRPEGCRYYPLIYDLDTDEFIIDDLCAHFNDFDPSIYQPLHELIRYFIYTLLSEKEIRAEKTREEERKRKKGE
;
A
#
# COMPACT_ATOMS: atom_id res chain seq x y z
N MET A 1 24.53 -14.86 -3.42
CA MET A 1 23.26 -15.28 -4.04
C MET A 1 22.55 -14.00 -4.41
N THR A 2 22.84 -13.49 -5.60
CA THR A 2 22.23 -12.27 -6.12
C THR A 2 20.77 -12.59 -6.38
N SER A 3 19.89 -11.97 -5.60
CA SER A 3 18.46 -11.89 -5.90
C SER A 3 18.35 -11.57 -7.39
N PRO A 4 17.57 -12.31 -8.19
CA PRO A 4 17.29 -11.84 -9.54
C PRO A 4 16.74 -10.44 -9.38
N ASP A 5 17.37 -9.47 -10.06
CA ASP A 5 16.84 -8.13 -10.21
C ASP A 5 15.45 -8.28 -10.82
N LEU A 6 14.43 -8.27 -9.96
CA LEU A 6 13.03 -8.20 -10.34
C LEU A 6 12.81 -6.79 -10.92
N GLU A 7 13.27 -6.57 -12.15
CA GLU A 7 12.95 -5.43 -13.01
C GLU A 7 11.45 -5.38 -13.39
N PHE A 8 10.60 -6.16 -12.72
CA PHE A 8 9.18 -6.37 -13.02
C PHE A 8 8.24 -5.58 -12.10
N TYR A 9 8.73 -4.48 -11.54
CA TYR A 9 7.88 -3.43 -10.97
C TYR A 9 7.41 -2.54 -12.12
N CYS A 10 6.10 -2.24 -12.19
CA CYS A 10 5.44 -1.41 -13.22
C CYS A 10 6.44 -0.49 -13.94
N SER A 11 6.85 -0.84 -15.17
CA SER A 11 7.91 -0.16 -15.92
C SER A 11 7.37 0.91 -16.86
N TYR A 12 6.06 1.15 -16.82
CA TYR A 12 5.34 2.10 -17.66
C TYR A 12 5.53 3.55 -17.15
N SER A 13 6.79 4.01 -17.11
CA SER A 13 7.15 5.43 -17.05
C SER A 13 6.96 6.00 -18.46
N ASP A 14 6.05 6.93 -18.71
CA ASP A 14 6.23 8.32 -18.30
C ASP A 14 4.93 9.05 -17.88
N ARG A 15 3.77 8.38 -17.93
CA ARG A 15 2.45 8.99 -17.67
C ARG A 15 1.38 8.03 -17.14
N CYS A 16 1.74 6.83 -16.67
CA CYS A 16 0.76 5.94 -16.04
C CYS A 16 0.53 6.38 -14.58
N TYR A 17 -0.70 6.82 -14.28
CA TYR A 17 -1.10 7.26 -12.93
C TYR A 17 -2.48 6.73 -12.52
N GLU A 18 -3.07 5.82 -13.28
CA GLU A 18 -4.43 5.32 -13.03
C GLU A 18 -4.55 4.71 -11.63
N CYS A 19 -3.53 3.97 -11.17
CA CYS A 19 -3.47 3.42 -9.81
C CYS A 19 -3.39 4.48 -8.69
N CYS A 20 -3.12 5.74 -9.04
CA CYS A 20 -3.11 6.87 -8.10
C CYS A 20 -4.46 7.57 -8.03
N LEU A 21 -5.44 7.24 -8.88
CA LEU A 21 -6.78 7.80 -8.84
C LEU A 21 -7.62 7.02 -7.83
N GLU A 22 -8.29 7.74 -6.93
CA GLU A 22 -9.18 7.20 -5.88
C GLU A 22 -8.57 5.99 -5.13
N THR A 23 -7.25 6.01 -4.93
CA THR A 23 -6.52 4.85 -4.42
C THR A 23 -6.89 4.56 -2.97
N GLU A 24 -7.08 3.28 -2.63
CA GLU A 24 -7.29 2.82 -1.25
C GLU A 24 -6.04 2.16 -0.67
N MET A 25 -4.87 2.49 -1.20
CA MET A 25 -3.61 1.78 -0.90
C MET A 25 -3.28 1.77 0.60
N PRO A 26 -3.32 0.59 1.27
CA PRO A 26 -2.95 0.48 2.68
C PRO A 26 -1.44 0.63 2.88
N LEU A 27 -1.07 1.22 4.01
CA LEU A 27 0.30 1.44 4.43
C LEU A 27 0.60 0.67 5.72
N ALA A 28 1.70 -0.07 5.70
CA ALA A 28 2.28 -0.60 6.94
C ALA A 28 2.99 0.52 7.72
N GLU A 29 3.20 0.34 9.01
CA GLU A 29 3.98 1.29 9.85
C GLU A 29 5.38 1.56 9.28
N LYS A 30 5.97 0.56 8.64
CA LYS A 30 7.25 0.66 7.95
C LYS A 30 7.19 1.59 6.73
N ASP A 31 6.09 1.59 5.98
CA ASP A 31 5.87 2.52 4.88
C ASP A 31 5.70 3.95 5.39
N ILE A 32 4.86 4.14 6.42
CA ILE A 32 4.63 5.44 7.07
C ILE A 32 5.95 6.04 7.57
N THR A 33 6.75 5.23 8.27
CA THR A 33 8.07 5.62 8.78
C THR A 33 9.03 5.99 7.65
N ARG A 34 9.06 5.20 6.56
CA ARG A 34 9.93 5.46 5.41
C ARG A 34 9.56 6.76 4.71
N ILE A 35 8.26 6.98 4.46
CA ILE A 35 7.75 8.19 3.79
C ILE A 35 8.00 9.43 4.66
N SER A 36 7.74 9.37 5.97
CA SER A 36 7.98 10.50 6.87
C SER A 36 9.46 10.94 6.90
N LYS A 37 10.40 9.98 6.78
CA LYS A 37 11.84 10.28 6.68
C LYS A 37 12.24 11.04 5.41
N LEU A 38 11.37 11.12 4.40
CA LEU A 38 11.57 11.98 3.22
C LEU A 38 11.22 13.45 3.49
N GLY A 39 10.65 13.77 4.66
CA GLY A 39 10.30 15.12 5.08
C GLY A 39 8.79 15.43 5.04
N PHE A 40 7.94 14.48 4.69
CA PHE A 40 6.48 14.66 4.69
C PHE A 40 5.90 14.53 6.10
N GLN A 41 4.93 15.39 6.43
CA GLN A 41 4.20 15.25 7.67
C GLN A 41 3.16 14.13 7.54
N ILE A 42 3.00 13.33 8.59
CA ILE A 42 2.14 12.13 8.57
C ILE A 42 0.70 12.51 8.20
N ASP A 43 0.21 13.60 8.77
CA ASP A 43 -1.14 14.11 8.54
C ASP A 43 -1.38 14.69 7.14
N GLU A 44 -0.36 14.84 6.29
CA GLU A 44 -0.52 15.27 4.90
C GLU A 44 -0.84 14.11 3.96
N PHE A 45 -0.19 12.96 4.16
CA PHE A 45 -0.25 11.82 3.24
C PHE A 45 -1.01 10.61 3.77
N LEU A 46 -1.38 10.61 5.05
CA LEU A 46 -2.01 9.46 5.71
C LEU A 46 -3.45 9.77 6.12
N GLU A 47 -4.33 8.81 5.91
CA GLU A 47 -5.69 8.83 6.47
C GLU A 47 -6.07 7.44 6.99
N GLU A 48 -7.01 7.38 7.93
CA GLU A 48 -7.55 6.12 8.41
C GLU A 48 -8.86 5.81 7.68
N LYS A 49 -8.98 4.61 7.13
CA LYS A 49 -10.18 4.10 6.47
C LYS A 49 -10.43 2.66 6.89
N ASP A 50 -11.60 2.39 7.46
CA ASP A 50 -12.01 1.05 7.92
C ASP A 50 -10.97 0.36 8.83
N GLY A 51 -10.28 1.15 9.66
CA GLY A 51 -9.22 0.71 10.59
C GLY A 51 -7.85 0.47 9.96
N PHE A 52 -7.70 0.68 8.65
CA PHE A 52 -6.41 0.70 7.97
C PHE A 52 -5.88 2.12 7.83
N MET A 53 -4.57 2.27 7.91
CA MET A 53 -3.91 3.51 7.48
C MET A 53 -3.69 3.42 5.98
N VAL A 54 -4.21 4.36 5.21
CA VAL A 54 -4.17 4.36 3.74
C VAL A 54 -3.55 5.65 3.21
N LEU A 55 -3.05 5.63 1.97
CA LEU A 55 -2.63 6.85 1.29
C LEU A 55 -3.82 7.81 1.15
N ARG A 56 -3.63 9.05 1.62
CA ARG A 56 -4.63 10.09 1.49
C ARG A 56 -4.83 10.50 0.04
N ASN A 57 -6.09 10.70 -0.33
CA ASN A 57 -6.46 11.36 -1.58
C ASN A 57 -6.75 12.85 -1.38
N LYS A 58 -6.32 13.69 -2.32
CA LYS A 58 -6.72 15.08 -2.48
C LYS A 58 -7.40 15.23 -3.84
N GLU A 59 -8.66 15.67 -3.83
CA GLU A 59 -9.46 15.84 -5.06
C GLU A 59 -9.52 14.56 -5.91
N GLY A 60 -9.69 13.40 -5.24
CA GLY A 60 -9.77 12.09 -5.91
C GLY A 60 -8.44 11.53 -6.40
N MET A 61 -7.31 12.14 -6.03
CA MET A 61 -5.97 11.70 -6.44
C MET A 61 -5.06 11.49 -5.25
N CYS A 62 -4.21 10.47 -5.29
CA CYS A 62 -3.18 10.23 -4.29
C CYS A 62 -2.36 11.50 -4.01
N PHE A 63 -2.10 11.80 -2.73
CA PHE A 63 -1.32 12.96 -2.30
C PHE A 63 0.04 13.12 -3.03
N PHE A 64 0.67 12.01 -3.40
CA PHE A 64 1.95 12.00 -4.10
C PHE A 64 1.84 12.13 -5.63
N LEU A 65 0.64 12.24 -6.21
CA LEU A 65 0.48 12.44 -7.64
C LEU A 65 0.66 13.92 -8.00
N LYS A 66 1.65 14.22 -8.86
CA LYS A 66 1.83 15.55 -9.48
C LYS A 66 2.16 15.39 -10.96
N GLU A 67 1.50 16.17 -11.81
CA GLU A 67 1.75 16.16 -13.26
C GLU A 67 1.80 14.74 -13.86
N SER A 68 0.82 13.90 -13.48
CA SER A 68 0.70 12.51 -13.92
C SER A 68 1.86 11.60 -13.49
N ARG A 69 2.59 11.95 -12.43
CA ARG A 69 3.69 11.15 -11.87
C ARG A 69 3.66 11.08 -10.35
N CYS A 70 4.03 9.92 -9.80
CA CYS A 70 4.25 9.78 -8.37
C CYS A 70 5.55 10.48 -7.96
N THR A 71 5.49 11.46 -7.08
CA THR A 71 6.65 12.24 -6.61
C THR A 71 7.59 11.45 -5.72
N ILE A 72 7.15 10.30 -5.20
CA ILE A 72 7.95 9.40 -4.37
C ILE A 72 8.19 8.04 -5.06
N TYR A 73 8.23 8.01 -6.40
CA TYR A 73 8.29 6.77 -7.19
C TYR A 73 9.30 5.72 -6.67
N GLU A 74 10.53 6.17 -6.42
CA GLU A 74 11.63 5.34 -5.89
C GLU A 74 11.41 4.86 -4.44
N ASN A 75 10.56 5.56 -3.70
CA ASN A 75 10.24 5.31 -2.29
C ASN A 75 8.79 4.84 -2.08
N ARG A 76 8.09 4.44 -3.15
CA ARG A 76 6.70 3.98 -3.10
C ARG A 76 6.47 2.96 -1.98
N PRO A 77 5.29 2.99 -1.33
CA PRO A 77 4.92 2.00 -0.33
C PRO A 77 4.90 0.60 -0.92
N GLU A 78 5.02 -0.43 -0.08
CA GLU A 78 5.14 -1.82 -0.55
C GLU A 78 3.96 -2.23 -1.45
N GLY A 79 2.72 -1.92 -1.08
CA GLY A 79 1.55 -2.19 -1.91
C GLY A 79 1.59 -1.51 -3.30
N CYS A 80 2.05 -0.25 -3.39
CA CYS A 80 2.24 0.43 -4.69
C CYS A 80 3.34 -0.21 -5.55
N ARG A 81 4.30 -0.92 -4.94
CA ARG A 81 5.30 -1.68 -5.69
C ARG A 81 4.68 -2.95 -6.23
N TYR A 82 3.90 -3.66 -5.42
CA TYR A 82 3.28 -4.91 -5.86
C TYR A 82 2.18 -4.69 -6.91
N TYR A 83 1.53 -3.53 -6.96
CA TYR A 83 0.55 -3.20 -7.97
C TYR A 83 1.05 -3.47 -9.42
N PRO A 84 0.28 -4.19 -10.26
CA PRO A 84 -1.14 -4.56 -10.12
C PRO A 84 -1.41 -5.92 -9.47
N LEU A 85 -0.45 -6.54 -8.80
CA LEU A 85 -0.66 -7.81 -8.09
C LEU A 85 -1.54 -7.60 -6.86
N ILE A 86 -2.70 -8.25 -6.83
CA ILE A 86 -3.63 -8.28 -5.69
C ILE A 86 -3.62 -9.68 -5.10
N TYR A 87 -3.54 -9.77 -3.78
CA TYR A 87 -3.62 -11.01 -3.04
C TYR A 87 -5.05 -11.26 -2.57
N ASP A 88 -5.59 -12.42 -2.89
CA ASP A 88 -6.88 -12.88 -2.39
C ASP A 88 -6.67 -13.72 -1.11
N LEU A 89 -7.23 -13.23 0.00
CA LEU A 89 -7.11 -13.87 1.31
C LEU A 89 -7.90 -15.17 1.44
N ASP A 90 -8.97 -15.33 0.65
CA ASP A 90 -9.85 -16.48 0.73
C ASP A 90 -9.30 -17.65 -0.10
N THR A 91 -8.71 -17.36 -1.26
CA THR A 91 -8.16 -18.37 -2.17
C THR A 91 -6.66 -18.62 -1.96
N ASP A 92 -5.94 -17.73 -1.30
CA ASP A 92 -4.47 -17.74 -1.17
C ASP A 92 -3.75 -17.62 -2.53
N GLU A 93 -4.38 -16.94 -3.50
CA GLU A 93 -3.85 -16.72 -4.85
C GLU A 93 -3.61 -15.24 -5.14
N PHE A 94 -2.81 -14.95 -6.18
CA PHE A 94 -2.78 -13.60 -6.76
C PHE A 94 -3.68 -13.51 -7.98
N ILE A 95 -4.29 -12.35 -8.10
CA ILE A 95 -4.92 -11.88 -9.31
C ILE A 95 -4.23 -10.61 -9.79
N ILE A 96 -4.32 -10.34 -11.08
CA ILE A 96 -3.93 -9.05 -11.63
C ILE A 96 -5.14 -8.14 -11.56
N ASP A 97 -4.96 -6.96 -10.98
CA ASP A 97 -5.98 -5.92 -10.99
C ASP A 97 -6.32 -5.53 -12.44
N ASP A 98 -7.59 -5.71 -12.82
CA ASP A 98 -8.10 -5.39 -14.15
C ASP A 98 -8.30 -3.88 -14.36
N LEU A 99 -8.21 -3.08 -13.28
CA LEU A 99 -8.18 -1.62 -13.36
C LEU A 99 -6.85 -1.08 -13.91
N CYS A 100 -5.80 -1.90 -13.96
CA CYS A 100 -4.55 -1.52 -14.59
C CYS A 100 -4.71 -1.57 -16.12
N ALA A 101 -4.54 -0.46 -16.84
CA ALA A 101 -4.56 -0.46 -18.31
C ALA A 101 -3.57 -1.45 -18.97
N HIS A 102 -2.57 -1.92 -18.22
CA HIS A 102 -1.55 -2.87 -18.66
C HIS A 102 -1.76 -4.29 -18.13
N PHE A 103 -2.91 -4.62 -17.52
CA PHE A 103 -3.10 -5.91 -16.85
C PHE A 103 -2.76 -7.15 -17.71
N ASN A 104 -3.02 -7.09 -19.02
CA ASN A 104 -2.71 -8.18 -19.96
C ASN A 104 -1.21 -8.39 -20.20
N ASP A 105 -0.37 -7.43 -19.83
CA ASP A 105 1.07 -7.51 -20.00
C ASP A 105 1.74 -8.28 -18.83
N PHE A 106 0.97 -8.62 -17.79
CA PHE A 106 1.44 -9.35 -16.62
C PHE A 106 1.11 -10.84 -16.74
N ASP A 107 2.12 -11.70 -16.57
CA ASP A 107 1.94 -13.15 -16.41
C ASP A 107 2.03 -13.53 -14.93
N PRO A 108 0.91 -13.93 -14.27
CA PRO A 108 0.89 -14.29 -12.85
C PRO A 108 1.92 -15.36 -12.45
N SER A 109 2.33 -16.24 -13.37
CA SER A 109 3.32 -17.28 -13.08
C SER A 109 4.71 -16.72 -12.78
N ILE A 110 5.04 -15.55 -13.33
CA ILE A 110 6.32 -14.85 -13.11
C ILE A 110 6.42 -14.36 -11.66
N TYR A 111 5.29 -14.04 -11.04
CA TYR A 111 5.22 -13.38 -9.73
C TYR A 111 5.08 -14.35 -8.56
N GLN A 112 5.06 -15.66 -8.81
CA GLN A 112 5.04 -16.69 -7.76
C GLN A 112 6.13 -16.51 -6.69
N PRO A 113 7.38 -16.08 -7.00
CA PRO A 113 8.39 -15.81 -5.98
C PRO A 113 8.03 -14.65 -5.03
N LEU A 114 7.12 -13.75 -5.42
CA LEU A 114 6.64 -12.66 -4.56
C LEU A 114 5.55 -13.13 -3.58
N HIS A 115 5.10 -14.39 -3.67
CA HIS A 115 3.94 -14.85 -2.91
C HIS A 115 4.05 -14.65 -1.42
N GLU A 116 5.12 -15.20 -0.84
CA GLU A 116 5.40 -15.06 0.58
C GLU A 116 5.63 -13.60 0.99
N LEU A 117 6.17 -12.75 0.11
CA LEU A 117 6.42 -11.34 0.42
C LEU A 117 5.12 -10.54 0.48
N ILE A 118 4.24 -10.69 -0.51
CA ILE A 118 2.96 -9.98 -0.53
C ILE A 118 2.06 -10.53 0.58
N ARG A 119 2.01 -11.85 0.75
CA ARG A 119 1.30 -12.51 1.85
C ARG A 119 1.75 -11.94 3.20
N TYR A 120 3.06 -11.89 3.45
CA TYR A 120 3.62 -11.29 4.67
C TYR A 120 3.20 -9.82 4.84
N PHE A 121 3.25 -9.03 3.77
CA PHE A 121 2.81 -7.63 3.79
C PHE A 121 1.32 -7.51 4.17
N ILE A 122 0.43 -8.32 3.57
CA ILE A 122 -1.00 -8.32 3.91
C ILE A 122 -1.24 -8.71 5.36
N TYR A 123 -0.60 -9.78 5.86
CA TYR A 123 -0.74 -10.16 7.27
C TYR A 123 -0.17 -9.10 8.23
N THR A 124 0.86 -8.37 7.81
CA THR A 124 1.38 -7.23 8.57
C THR A 124 0.32 -6.14 8.68
N LEU A 125 -0.32 -5.74 7.58
CA LEU A 125 -1.40 -4.75 7.57
C LEU A 125 -2.58 -5.16 8.48
N LEU A 126 -3.01 -6.42 8.38
CA LEU A 126 -4.10 -6.96 9.22
C LEU A 126 -3.74 -6.93 10.70
N SER A 127 -2.54 -7.39 11.05
CA SER A 127 -2.05 -7.41 12.43
C SER A 127 -1.94 -6.00 13.01
N GLU A 128 -1.41 -5.05 12.24
CA GLU A 128 -1.31 -3.65 12.66
C GLU A 128 -2.69 -3.01 12.88
N LYS A 129 -3.67 -3.31 12.02
CA LYS A 129 -5.07 -2.87 12.20
C LYS A 129 -5.65 -3.39 13.51
N GLU A 130 -5.45 -4.67 13.83
CA GLU A 130 -5.93 -5.27 15.09
C GLU A 130 -5.29 -4.60 16.31
N ILE A 131 -3.97 -4.42 16.29
CA ILE A 131 -3.22 -3.75 17.36
C ILE A 131 -3.72 -2.32 17.58
N ARG A 132 -3.97 -1.55 16.50
CA ARG A 132 -4.53 -0.20 16.60
C ARG A 132 -5.93 -0.23 17.24
N ALA A 133 -6.79 -1.15 16.82
CA ALA A 133 -8.12 -1.31 17.38
C ALA A 133 -8.10 -1.66 18.89
N GLU A 134 -7.18 -2.53 19.32
CA GLU A 134 -6.99 -2.87 20.73
C GLU A 134 -6.53 -1.67 21.57
N LYS A 135 -5.55 -0.91 21.07
CA LYS A 135 -5.06 0.31 21.74
C LYS A 135 -6.18 1.33 21.92
N THR A 136 -6.96 1.59 20.88
CA THR A 136 -8.11 2.51 20.95
C THR A 136 -9.12 2.08 22.01
N ARG A 137 -9.48 0.79 22.04
CA ARG A 137 -10.39 0.23 23.06
C ARG A 137 -9.82 0.34 24.48
N GLU A 138 -8.51 0.15 24.66
CA GLU A 138 -7.84 0.30 25.96
C GLU A 138 -7.84 1.75 26.44
N GLU A 139 -7.55 2.70 25.55
CA GLU A 139 -7.57 4.13 25.86
C GLU A 139 -8.97 4.61 26.27
N GLU A 140 -10.01 4.17 25.56
CA GLU A 140 -11.40 4.45 25.92
C GLU A 140 -11.77 3.89 27.29
N ARG A 141 -11.33 2.66 27.61
CA ARG A 141 -11.54 2.06 28.94
C ARG A 141 -10.83 2.83 30.04
N LYS A 142 -9.63 3.36 29.79
CA LYS A 142 -8.88 4.19 30.74
C LYS A 142 -9.57 5.52 30.98
N ARG A 143 -10.04 6.20 29.93
CA ARG A 143 -10.80 7.46 30.03
C ARG A 143 -12.06 7.29 30.90
N LYS A 144 -12.85 6.23 30.65
CA LYS A 144 -14.06 5.90 31.44
C LYS A 144 -13.82 5.52 32.91
N LYS A 145 -12.59 5.22 33.31
CA LYS A 145 -12.22 4.88 34.70
C LYS A 145 -11.58 6.04 35.46
N GLY A 146 -11.16 7.09 34.75
CA GLY A 146 -10.54 8.30 35.31
C GLY A 146 -11.51 9.48 35.47
N GLU A 147 -12.74 9.33 34.99
CA GLU A 147 -13.92 10.19 35.22
C GLU A 147 -14.78 9.64 36.36
#